data_AF-A0A254RUK7-F1
#
_entry.id   AF-A0A254RUK7-F1
#
_cell.length_a   1.000
_cell.length_b   1.000
_cell.length_c   1.000
_cell.angle_alpha   90.00
_cell.angle_beta   90.00
_cell.angle_gamma   90.00
#
_symmetry.space_group_name_H-M   'P 1'
#
loop_
_entity.id
_entity.type
_entity.pdbx_description
1 polymer ?
#
loop_
_entity_poly.entity_id
_entity_poly.type
_entity_poly.pdbx_seq_one_letter_code
_entity_poly.pdbx_strand_id
1 'polypeptide(L)'
;MNFSSRIFLSTAGIAAMGLSLSACTGAPAPCTEPENTEQQSSQGAQQAAPEQVQEQSSSAISESKPQQTAAPSSSSAVPKNELVSQSAEPAQQSSSSMASAQEKVSENEPMALTVIDPYTAFPAMANEVFEYADSLYKQGKVDDAVKYLQRFRVIKPLWNQWENQADSMLAEFGKTNAERAKQFEPLVLEIQNMNRARSNYSLVAEAADNLIALVPGDSLTNFANQQKQIAYNNTLDKARKEKSEILKLANDQAKFTEAEQKALEFQMRYRDFEDPLKIQAMIDDIRNMSANNDAEAAAYWQKNDPAEALAKAKDLVEKSKFAEAKELLNKLKSSPLRKEAIEEYNKLADAYCNAQRKTTSQLFGKAQKQKDAAKKAALLNEAIASLDKCLAEYPDNSQKQKVIDNRNFLQKELSK
;
A
#
# COMPACT_ATOMS: atom_id res chain seq x y z
N MET A 1 -50.25 13.64 -5.52
CA MET A 1 -49.39 14.79 -5.19
C MET A 1 -48.12 14.65 -6.01
N ASN A 2 -47.71 15.68 -6.74
CA ASN A 2 -46.59 15.59 -7.66
C ASN A 2 -45.29 15.97 -6.94
N PHE A 3 -44.26 15.14 -7.06
CA PHE A 3 -42.90 15.50 -6.66
C PHE A 3 -41.96 15.37 -7.87
N SER A 4 -41.68 16.52 -8.49
CA SER A 4 -40.54 16.64 -9.40
C SER A 4 -39.24 16.62 -8.60
N SER A 5 -38.26 15.84 -9.02
CA SER A 5 -36.86 16.03 -8.62
C SER A 5 -36.01 16.31 -9.85
N ARG A 6 -35.13 17.30 -9.75
CA ARG A 6 -34.32 17.79 -10.87
C ARG A 6 -33.03 17.00 -10.95
N ILE A 7 -32.69 16.52 -12.14
CA ILE A 7 -31.36 15.97 -12.43
C ILE A 7 -30.42 17.15 -12.68
N PHE A 8 -29.39 17.30 -11.84
CA PHE A 8 -28.22 18.13 -12.13
C PHE A 8 -27.14 17.25 -12.77
N LEU A 9 -26.80 17.52 -14.03
CA LEU A 9 -25.52 17.10 -14.61
C LEU A 9 -24.56 18.28 -14.48
N SER A 10 -23.50 18.12 -13.69
CA SER A 10 -22.34 19.01 -13.70
C SER A 10 -21.18 18.32 -14.38
N THR A 11 -20.75 18.88 -15.52
CA THR A 11 -19.55 18.46 -16.24
C THR A 11 -18.29 18.92 -15.51
N ALA A 12 -17.31 18.03 -15.40
CA ALA A 12 -15.93 18.36 -15.05
C ALA A 12 -14.98 17.46 -15.85
N GLY A 13 -14.40 18.01 -16.92
CA GLY A 13 -13.38 17.32 -17.71
C GLY A 13 -12.00 17.48 -17.06
N ILE A 14 -11.26 16.38 -16.89
CA ILE A 14 -9.87 16.42 -16.44
C ILE A 14 -8.97 16.52 -17.66
N ALA A 15 -8.34 17.68 -17.86
CA ALA A 15 -7.37 17.88 -18.91
C ALA A 15 -6.03 17.21 -18.56
N ALA A 16 -5.41 16.53 -19.53
CA ALA A 16 -4.09 15.94 -19.35
C ALA A 16 -3.01 17.03 -19.42
N MET A 17 -2.39 17.35 -18.28
CA MET A 17 -1.20 18.20 -18.24
C MET A 17 0.06 17.38 -18.48
N GLY A 18 0.59 17.43 -19.70
CA GLY A 18 1.92 16.93 -20.01
C GLY A 18 2.99 17.89 -19.50
N LEU A 19 3.81 17.46 -18.55
CA LEU A 19 4.94 18.24 -18.02
C LEU A 19 6.14 18.16 -18.98
N SER A 20 6.14 19.00 -20.02
CA SER A 20 7.34 19.26 -20.82
C SER A 20 8.31 20.17 -20.04
N LEU A 21 9.51 19.67 -19.75
CA LEU A 21 10.58 20.47 -19.16
C LEU A 21 11.17 21.43 -20.20
N SER A 22 10.92 22.73 -20.02
CA SER A 22 11.48 23.79 -20.86
C SER A 22 12.90 24.14 -20.46
N ALA A 23 13.82 24.24 -21.42
CA ALA A 23 15.19 24.70 -21.22
C ALA A 23 15.53 25.89 -22.14
N CYS A 24 15.96 27.00 -21.52
CA CYS A 24 16.36 28.28 -22.11
C CYS A 24 17.51 28.85 -21.24
N THR A 25 18.50 29.61 -21.71
CA THR A 25 18.83 30.14 -23.06
C THR A 25 20.26 30.70 -23.07
N GLY A 26 20.90 30.76 -24.25
CA GLY A 26 22.11 31.58 -24.53
C GLY A 26 23.44 30.82 -24.39
N ALA A 27 24.51 31.14 -25.14
CA ALA A 27 24.76 32.25 -26.08
C ALA A 27 25.56 31.72 -27.33
N PRO A 28 25.96 32.53 -28.36
CA PRO A 28 25.71 32.10 -29.76
C PRO A 28 26.92 32.07 -30.75
N ALA A 29 26.63 31.48 -31.93
CA ALA A 29 27.26 31.75 -33.26
C ALA A 29 28.70 31.21 -33.50
N PRO A 30 29.17 31.07 -34.78
CA PRO A 30 28.54 31.46 -36.05
C PRO A 30 28.32 30.32 -37.07
N CYS A 31 27.75 30.69 -38.23
CA CYS A 31 27.20 29.80 -39.26
C CYS A 31 28.21 29.31 -40.31
N THR A 32 27.88 28.17 -40.94
CA THR A 32 28.04 28.00 -42.41
C THR A 32 26.91 27.11 -42.97
N GLU A 33 26.30 27.61 -44.03
CA GLU A 33 25.27 27.01 -44.90
C GLU A 33 25.46 27.67 -46.30
N PRO A 34 24.83 27.22 -47.40
CA PRO A 34 24.05 26.00 -47.60
C PRO A 34 24.46 25.22 -48.88
N GLU A 35 23.82 24.08 -49.15
CA GLU A 35 23.31 23.82 -50.52
C GLU A 35 22.06 22.90 -50.51
N ASN A 36 21.24 23.00 -51.56
CA ASN A 36 19.94 22.32 -51.72
C ASN A 36 20.11 20.87 -52.21
N THR A 37 19.36 19.89 -51.71
CA THR A 37 17.95 19.57 -52.06
C THR A 37 17.74 19.22 -53.54
N GLU A 38 17.48 17.94 -53.83
CA GLU A 38 16.26 17.56 -54.54
C GLU A 38 15.87 16.08 -54.30
N GLN A 39 14.62 15.73 -54.60
CA GLN A 39 14.04 14.40 -54.41
C GLN A 39 13.94 13.68 -55.76
N GLN A 40 14.04 12.34 -55.77
CA GLN A 40 13.09 11.55 -56.57
C GLN A 40 12.95 10.09 -56.12
N SER A 41 11.80 9.51 -56.47
CA SER A 41 11.36 8.16 -56.12
C SER A 41 11.35 7.24 -57.34
N SER A 42 11.67 5.96 -57.16
CA SER A 42 11.31 4.94 -58.15
C SER A 42 11.06 3.56 -57.53
N GLN A 43 10.28 2.76 -58.26
CA GLN A 43 9.66 1.50 -57.86
C GLN A 43 10.67 0.33 -57.80
N GLY A 44 10.30 -0.76 -57.13
CA GLY A 44 10.99 -2.05 -57.26
C GLY A 44 10.26 -3.17 -56.52
N ALA A 45 9.49 -3.99 -57.24
CA ALA A 45 8.76 -5.13 -56.68
C ALA A 45 9.09 -6.43 -57.43
N GLN A 46 9.69 -7.39 -56.73
CA GLN A 46 9.71 -8.85 -57.01
C GLN A 46 10.26 -9.54 -55.74
N GLN A 47 9.67 -10.57 -55.12
CA GLN A 47 8.98 -11.79 -55.59
C GLN A 47 9.92 -12.98 -55.81
N ALA A 48 10.28 -13.69 -54.73
CA ALA A 48 10.54 -15.14 -54.69
C ALA A 48 10.63 -15.66 -53.24
N ALA A 49 10.28 -16.94 -53.06
CA ALA A 49 10.51 -17.80 -51.89
C ALA A 49 10.70 -19.24 -52.45
N PRO A 50 10.85 -20.33 -51.67
CA PRO A 50 11.01 -20.48 -50.21
C PRO A 50 12.21 -21.41 -49.84
N GLU A 51 12.23 -21.93 -48.59
CA GLU A 51 12.80 -23.22 -48.13
C GLU A 51 14.28 -23.57 -48.45
N GLN A 52 15.09 -24.04 -47.48
CA GLN A 52 14.86 -25.34 -46.84
C GLN A 52 15.30 -25.44 -45.37
N VAL A 53 14.73 -26.44 -44.69
CA VAL A 53 15.11 -26.90 -43.34
C VAL A 53 16.14 -28.02 -43.46
N GLN A 54 17.10 -28.07 -42.54
CA GLN A 54 17.75 -29.34 -42.21
C GLN A 54 18.05 -29.43 -40.71
N GLU A 55 17.42 -30.42 -40.07
CA GLU A 55 17.80 -30.86 -38.73
C GLU A 55 19.08 -31.70 -38.82
N GLN A 56 19.95 -31.59 -37.81
CA GLN A 56 20.60 -32.79 -37.30
C GLN A 56 20.96 -32.64 -35.82
N SER A 57 20.58 -33.65 -35.05
CA SER A 57 20.77 -33.74 -33.61
C SER A 57 21.83 -34.77 -33.26
N SER A 58 22.59 -34.53 -32.19
CA SER A 58 23.26 -35.58 -31.43
C SER A 58 23.58 -35.11 -30.02
N SER A 59 23.54 -36.06 -29.07
CA SER A 59 23.64 -35.81 -27.63
C SER A 59 24.98 -36.27 -27.08
N ALA A 60 25.48 -35.63 -26.03
CA ALA A 60 26.50 -36.20 -25.15
C ALA A 60 26.28 -35.76 -23.69
N ILE A 61 26.53 -36.67 -22.76
CA ILE A 61 26.41 -36.48 -21.31
C ILE A 61 27.81 -36.57 -20.70
N SER A 62 28.08 -35.83 -19.62
CA SER A 62 29.15 -36.15 -18.67
C SER A 62 28.81 -35.61 -17.28
N GLU A 63 29.00 -36.44 -16.26
CA GLU A 63 28.81 -36.10 -14.85
C GLU A 63 30.09 -35.54 -14.22
N SER A 64 29.96 -34.74 -13.16
CA SER A 64 30.99 -34.57 -12.11
C SER A 64 30.40 -33.95 -10.84
N LYS A 65 30.80 -34.48 -9.67
CA LYS A 65 30.33 -34.10 -8.32
C LYS A 65 31.28 -34.72 -7.27
N PRO A 66 31.34 -34.26 -6.01
CA PRO A 66 31.46 -32.89 -5.47
C PRO A 66 32.85 -32.66 -4.84
N GLN A 67 33.09 -31.49 -4.23
CA GLN A 67 34.06 -31.39 -3.12
C GLN A 67 33.58 -30.40 -2.04
N GLN A 68 34.00 -30.62 -0.79
CA GLN A 68 33.59 -29.86 0.41
C GLN A 68 34.76 -29.06 1.00
N THR A 69 34.49 -27.84 1.45
CA THR A 69 35.12 -27.15 2.62
C THR A 69 34.22 -25.94 2.95
N ALA A 70 33.55 -25.88 4.09
CA ALA A 70 34.04 -25.60 5.46
C ALA A 70 34.11 -24.09 5.77
N ALA A 71 33.43 -23.66 6.85
CA ALA A 71 33.39 -22.28 7.33
C ALA A 71 34.54 -21.95 8.30
N PRO A 72 34.84 -20.66 8.55
CA PRO A 72 34.27 -19.96 9.71
C PRO A 72 33.71 -18.56 9.34
N SER A 73 32.83 -17.88 10.09
CA SER A 73 32.54 -17.83 11.54
C SER A 73 33.56 -17.08 12.39
N SER A 74 33.54 -15.74 12.34
CA SER A 74 34.14 -14.89 13.38
C SER A 74 33.19 -13.75 13.77
N SER A 75 32.66 -13.81 15.00
CA SER A 75 32.00 -12.68 15.66
C SER A 75 33.02 -11.99 16.56
N SER A 76 33.09 -10.66 16.50
CA SER A 76 33.95 -9.85 17.37
C SER A 76 33.09 -8.90 18.19
N ALA A 77 32.88 -9.25 19.46
CA ALA A 77 32.17 -8.43 20.42
C ALA A 77 33.06 -7.32 21.02
N VAL A 78 32.42 -6.27 21.53
CA VAL A 78 33.05 -5.16 22.25
C VAL A 78 33.59 -5.60 23.62
N PRO A 79 34.79 -5.18 24.02
CA PRO A 79 35.13 -4.93 25.41
C PRO A 79 35.13 -3.42 25.72
N LYS A 80 34.63 -3.05 26.91
CA LYS A 80 34.79 -1.72 27.51
C LYS A 80 35.90 -1.75 28.55
N ASN A 81 36.47 -0.56 28.82
CA ASN A 81 37.12 -0.11 30.06
C ASN A 81 38.06 -1.07 30.82
N GLU A 82 39.26 -0.58 31.13
CA GLU A 82 39.49 -0.10 32.50
C GLU A 82 40.57 0.99 32.57
N LEU A 83 40.66 1.67 33.71
CA LEU A 83 41.40 2.92 33.89
C LEU A 83 42.05 2.95 35.28
N VAL A 84 43.38 3.10 35.34
CA VAL A 84 44.14 3.25 36.59
C VAL A 84 45.21 4.34 36.43
N SER A 85 45.24 5.27 37.37
CA SER A 85 46.18 6.39 37.43
C SER A 85 47.14 6.27 38.60
N GLN A 86 48.41 6.64 38.40
CA GLN A 86 49.28 7.43 39.31
C GLN A 86 50.65 7.62 38.61
N SER A 87 51.21 8.81 38.37
CA SER A 87 51.40 10.05 39.17
C SER A 87 52.81 10.10 39.80
N ALA A 88 53.68 10.94 39.22
CA ALA A 88 54.94 11.41 39.82
C ALA A 88 55.46 12.67 39.09
N GLU A 89 55.46 13.80 39.79
CA GLU A 89 56.25 15.03 39.53
C GLU A 89 57.30 15.15 40.68
N PRO A 90 58.20 16.17 40.81
CA PRO A 90 58.16 17.52 40.21
C PRO A 90 59.52 18.08 39.69
N ALA A 91 59.52 19.33 39.18
CA ALA A 91 60.28 20.44 39.80
C ALA A 91 60.46 21.73 38.94
N GLN A 92 59.86 22.85 39.42
CA GLN A 92 60.40 24.24 39.48
C GLN A 92 60.85 24.96 38.17
N GLN A 93 60.81 26.30 38.01
CA GLN A 93 60.69 27.49 38.88
C GLN A 93 59.79 28.55 38.16
N SER A 94 58.84 29.25 38.80
CA SER A 94 58.99 30.57 39.48
C SER A 94 59.22 31.79 38.54
N SER A 95 58.56 32.96 38.71
CA SER A 95 57.51 33.38 39.67
C SER A 95 56.94 34.79 39.38
N SER A 96 55.81 35.14 40.06
CA SER A 96 55.22 36.50 40.25
C SER A 96 54.50 37.11 39.02
N SER A 97 53.57 38.08 39.08
CA SER A 97 52.72 38.73 40.13
C SER A 97 51.76 39.74 39.44
N MET A 98 50.64 40.28 39.94
CA MET A 98 49.68 40.09 41.05
C MET A 98 48.52 41.12 40.80
N ALA A 99 47.29 41.09 41.34
CA ALA A 99 46.47 40.07 42.02
C ALA A 99 45.01 40.61 42.18
N SER A 100 44.06 39.72 42.53
CA SER A 100 42.68 40.01 43.01
C SER A 100 41.65 40.56 41.98
N ALA A 101 40.34 40.30 42.11
CA ALA A 101 39.58 39.65 43.21
C ALA A 101 38.59 38.57 42.71
N GLN A 102 38.02 37.79 43.63
CA GLN A 102 37.10 36.67 43.36
C GLN A 102 35.64 36.99 43.74
N GLU A 103 34.70 36.58 42.89
CA GLU A 103 33.40 35.91 43.20
C GLU A 103 32.66 35.71 41.86
N LYS A 104 31.85 34.68 41.59
CA LYS A 104 31.41 33.52 42.40
C LYS A 104 31.15 32.34 41.44
N VAL A 105 31.37 31.09 41.87
CA VAL A 105 31.08 29.90 41.04
C VAL A 105 29.61 29.52 41.14
N SER A 106 29.00 29.18 40.02
CA SER A 106 27.78 28.36 39.95
C SER A 106 27.91 27.40 38.76
N GLU A 107 28.23 26.14 39.04
CA GLU A 107 28.26 25.07 38.04
C GLU A 107 26.85 24.50 37.78
N ASN A 108 26.74 23.67 36.74
CA ASN A 108 25.55 22.89 36.36
C ASN A 108 24.38 23.64 35.71
N GLU A 109 24.64 24.31 34.58
CA GLU A 109 23.86 23.99 33.38
C GLU A 109 24.80 23.33 32.35
N PRO A 110 24.37 22.26 31.65
CA PRO A 110 25.08 21.83 30.46
C PRO A 110 24.88 22.92 29.40
N MET A 111 25.96 23.57 28.96
CA MET A 111 25.87 24.53 27.85
C MET A 111 25.37 23.77 26.61
N ALA A 112 24.07 23.90 26.33
CA ALA A 112 23.54 23.57 25.02
C ALA A 112 24.33 24.39 24.01
N LEU A 113 24.97 23.72 23.05
CA LEU A 113 25.40 24.42 21.84
C LEU A 113 24.11 24.91 21.18
N THR A 114 23.78 26.18 21.41
CA THR A 114 22.83 26.89 20.57
C THR A 114 23.35 26.74 19.15
N VAL A 115 22.57 26.07 18.30
CA VAL A 115 22.91 25.92 16.89
C VAL A 115 22.70 27.30 16.26
N ILE A 116 23.76 28.10 16.28
CA ILE A 116 23.77 29.45 15.74
C ILE A 116 23.54 29.32 14.24
N ASP A 117 22.36 29.72 13.78
CA ASP A 117 22.07 29.83 12.36
C ASP A 117 22.96 30.96 11.77
N PRO A 118 23.91 30.64 10.87
CA PRO A 118 24.81 31.66 10.33
C PRO A 118 24.07 32.71 9.50
N TYR A 119 22.92 32.37 8.91
CA TYR A 119 22.16 33.28 8.05
C TYR A 119 21.42 34.38 8.83
N THR A 120 21.19 34.19 10.13
CA THR A 120 20.68 35.24 11.04
C THR A 120 21.80 35.86 11.89
N ALA A 121 22.79 35.07 12.31
CA ALA A 121 23.86 35.55 13.18
C ALA A 121 24.89 36.47 12.50
N PHE A 122 25.32 36.19 11.26
CA PHE A 122 26.26 37.07 10.56
C PHE A 122 25.66 38.47 10.27
N PRO A 123 24.40 38.61 9.81
CA PRO A 123 23.76 39.92 9.71
C PRO A 123 23.59 40.64 11.05
N ALA A 124 23.24 39.93 12.12
CA ALA A 124 23.13 40.52 13.47
C ALA A 124 24.47 41.11 13.93
N MET A 125 25.55 40.32 13.86
CA MET A 125 26.90 40.75 14.21
C MET A 125 27.39 41.95 13.37
N ALA A 126 27.02 42.00 12.09
CA ALA A 126 27.34 43.15 11.23
C ALA A 126 26.60 44.42 11.68
N ASN A 127 25.32 44.31 12.03
CA ASN A 127 24.53 45.44 12.55
C ASN A 127 25.05 45.94 13.90
N GLU A 128 25.37 45.04 14.83
CA GLU A 128 25.98 45.38 16.13
C GLU A 128 27.26 46.21 15.98
N VAL A 129 28.12 45.86 15.01
CA VAL A 129 29.35 46.62 14.72
C VAL A 129 29.05 48.03 14.17
N PHE A 130 28.01 48.19 13.36
CA PHE A 130 27.59 49.51 12.86
C PHE A 130 26.95 50.37 13.96
N GLU A 131 26.05 49.81 14.76
CA GLU A 131 25.39 50.50 15.88
C GLU A 131 26.40 50.93 16.96
N TYR A 132 27.39 50.07 17.26
CA TYR A 132 28.46 50.41 18.19
C TYR A 132 29.36 51.53 17.67
N ALA A 133 29.71 51.52 16.38
CA ALA A 133 30.51 52.59 15.76
C ALA A 133 29.76 53.93 15.72
N ASP A 134 28.46 53.94 15.40
CA ASP A 134 27.60 55.13 15.45
C ASP A 134 27.44 55.65 16.90
N SER A 135 27.32 54.76 17.89
CA SER A 135 27.32 55.13 19.31
C SER A 135 28.64 55.81 19.74
N LEU A 136 29.79 55.29 19.30
CA LEU A 136 31.09 55.94 19.53
C LEU A 136 31.19 57.32 18.86
N TYR A 137 30.70 57.44 17.62
CA TYR A 137 30.67 58.71 16.89
C TYR A 137 29.79 59.75 17.59
N LYS A 138 28.59 59.37 18.05
CA LYS A 138 27.68 60.21 18.84
C LYS A 138 28.25 60.64 20.19
N GLN A 139 29.19 59.88 20.76
CA GLN A 139 29.96 60.24 21.95
C GLN A 139 31.18 61.16 21.65
N GLY A 140 31.38 61.58 20.39
CA GLY A 140 32.53 62.37 19.96
C GLY A 140 33.84 61.57 19.81
N LYS A 141 33.82 60.25 19.98
CA LYS A 141 35.00 59.36 19.89
C LYS A 141 35.28 58.95 18.44
N VAL A 142 35.44 59.96 17.57
CA VAL A 142 35.51 59.79 16.11
C VAL A 142 36.61 58.83 15.68
N ASP A 143 37.82 58.96 16.24
CA ASP A 143 38.95 58.09 15.90
C ASP A 143 38.70 56.61 16.24
N ASP A 144 37.96 56.32 17.31
CA ASP A 144 37.65 54.95 17.71
C ASP A 144 36.52 54.36 16.86
N ALA A 145 35.48 55.14 16.56
CA ALA A 145 34.46 54.75 15.58
C ALA A 145 35.09 54.40 14.21
N VAL A 146 36.04 55.23 13.75
CA VAL A 146 36.81 55.00 12.52
C VAL A 146 37.63 53.71 12.60
N LYS A 147 38.33 53.42 13.72
CA LYS A 147 39.07 52.16 13.90
C LYS A 147 38.17 50.91 13.80
N TYR A 148 36.97 50.95 14.39
CA TYR A 148 36.02 49.82 14.31
C TYR A 148 35.50 49.62 12.88
N LEU A 149 35.08 50.67 12.18
CA LEU A 149 34.64 50.57 10.78
C LEU A 149 35.78 50.18 9.83
N GLN A 150 37.02 50.61 10.09
CA GLN A 150 38.20 50.15 9.33
C GLN A 150 38.44 48.65 9.52
N ARG A 151 38.29 48.10 10.73
CA ARG A 151 38.39 46.65 10.97
C ARG A 151 37.29 45.88 10.23
N PHE A 152 36.04 46.34 10.30
CA PHE A 152 34.94 45.72 9.55
C PHE A 152 35.18 45.74 8.03
N ARG A 153 35.75 46.83 7.49
CA ARG A 153 36.09 46.96 6.06
C ARG A 153 37.08 45.89 5.55
N VAL A 154 37.90 45.29 6.43
CA VAL A 154 38.81 44.17 6.09
C VAL A 154 38.06 42.86 5.82
N ILE A 155 36.80 42.74 6.23
CA ILE A 155 35.96 41.55 5.94
C ILE A 155 35.57 41.49 4.45
N LYS A 156 35.50 42.62 3.73
CA LYS A 156 35.09 42.63 2.31
C LYS A 156 36.01 41.79 1.40
N PRO A 157 37.35 41.87 1.49
CA PRO A 157 38.24 40.92 0.82
C PRO A 157 38.02 39.44 1.18
N LEU A 158 37.62 39.14 2.42
CA LEU A 158 37.34 37.76 2.87
C LEU A 158 36.04 37.22 2.28
N TRP A 159 35.03 38.07 2.07
CA TRP A 159 33.79 37.67 1.38
C TRP A 159 34.08 37.03 0.02
N ASN A 160 34.89 37.69 -0.82
CA ASN A 160 35.29 37.15 -2.11
C ASN A 160 36.03 35.80 -1.97
N GLN A 161 36.79 35.57 -0.89
CA GLN A 161 37.46 34.29 -0.64
C GLN A 161 36.47 33.19 -0.26
N TRP A 162 35.48 33.50 0.59
CA TRP A 162 34.41 32.56 0.95
C TRP A 162 33.50 32.23 -0.23
N GLU A 163 33.20 33.20 -1.09
CA GLU A 163 32.45 33.05 -2.33
C GLU A 163 33.17 32.10 -3.31
N ASN A 164 34.45 32.37 -3.62
CA ASN A 164 35.27 31.47 -4.44
C ASN A 164 35.44 30.07 -3.83
N GLN A 165 35.52 29.96 -2.50
CA GLN A 165 35.59 28.67 -1.81
C GLN A 165 34.27 27.90 -1.92
N ALA A 166 33.12 28.57 -1.75
CA ALA A 166 31.80 27.98 -1.91
C ALA A 166 31.58 27.50 -3.36
N ASP A 167 31.91 28.33 -4.36
CA ASP A 167 31.84 27.94 -5.78
C ASP A 167 32.75 26.76 -6.10
N SER A 168 33.98 26.74 -5.58
CA SER A 168 34.91 25.61 -5.73
C SER A 168 34.34 24.32 -5.12
N MET A 169 33.76 24.39 -3.93
CA MET A 169 33.14 23.24 -3.26
C MET A 169 31.88 22.76 -4.01
N LEU A 170 31.04 23.67 -4.50
CA LEU A 170 29.86 23.35 -5.31
C LEU A 170 30.25 22.69 -6.65
N ALA A 171 31.30 23.18 -7.31
CA ALA A 171 31.83 22.59 -8.54
C ALA A 171 32.41 21.19 -8.30
N GLU A 172 33.16 21.00 -7.21
CA GLU A 172 33.70 19.69 -6.81
C GLU A 172 32.56 18.70 -6.48
N PHE A 173 31.61 19.09 -5.63
CA PHE A 173 30.44 18.27 -5.29
C PHE A 173 29.60 17.92 -6.53
N GLY A 174 29.41 18.89 -7.44
CA GLY A 174 28.72 18.68 -8.71
C GLY A 174 29.42 17.63 -9.58
N LYS A 175 30.75 17.73 -9.72
CA LYS A 175 31.57 16.74 -10.44
C LYS A 175 31.50 15.36 -9.78
N THR A 176 31.72 15.27 -8.46
CA THR A 176 31.67 14.00 -7.72
C THR A 176 30.29 13.33 -7.83
N ASN A 177 29.21 14.10 -7.78
CA ASN A 177 27.85 13.58 -7.96
C ASN A 177 27.59 13.11 -9.40
N ALA A 178 28.11 13.80 -10.42
CA ALA A 178 28.00 13.38 -11.82
C ALA A 178 28.79 12.09 -12.10
N GLU A 179 30.01 11.98 -11.58
CA GLU A 179 30.83 10.76 -11.68
C GLU A 179 30.18 9.58 -10.94
N ARG A 180 29.64 9.82 -9.74
CA ARG A 180 28.89 8.82 -8.96
C ARG A 180 27.60 8.38 -9.68
N ALA A 181 26.83 9.31 -10.23
CA ALA A 181 25.61 8.98 -10.97
C ALA A 181 25.90 8.07 -12.19
N LYS A 182 27.00 8.32 -12.89
CA LYS A 182 27.46 7.49 -14.02
C LYS A 182 27.89 6.07 -13.58
N GLN A 183 28.45 5.91 -12.38
CA GLN A 183 28.79 4.58 -11.84
C GLN A 183 27.53 3.72 -11.58
N PHE A 184 26.41 4.34 -11.23
CA PHE A 184 25.14 3.65 -10.93
C PHE A 184 24.16 3.54 -12.10
N GLU A 185 24.47 4.14 -13.26
CA GLU A 185 23.63 4.09 -14.46
C GLU A 185 23.15 2.67 -14.85
N PRO A 186 23.98 1.60 -14.82
CA PRO A 186 23.52 0.25 -15.15
C PRO A 186 22.42 -0.27 -14.21
N LEU A 187 22.59 -0.07 -12.89
CA LEU A 187 21.65 -0.54 -11.87
C LEU A 187 20.37 0.30 -11.86
N VAL A 188 20.46 1.60 -12.16
CA VAL A 188 19.30 2.47 -12.39
C VAL A 188 18.47 1.97 -13.58
N LEU A 189 19.12 1.61 -14.70
CA LEU A 189 18.46 1.06 -15.89
C LEU A 189 17.86 -0.33 -15.62
N GLU A 190 18.54 -1.19 -14.86
CA GLU A 190 18.04 -2.49 -14.44
C GLU A 190 16.74 -2.37 -13.63
N ILE A 191 16.73 -1.52 -12.60
CA ILE A 191 15.55 -1.25 -11.77
C ILE A 191 14.39 -0.69 -12.62
N GLN A 192 14.66 0.24 -13.54
CA GLN A 192 13.63 0.74 -14.47
C GLN A 192 13.07 -0.37 -15.37
N ASN A 193 13.94 -1.24 -15.91
CA ASN A 193 13.53 -2.31 -16.80
C ASN A 193 12.73 -3.40 -16.07
N MET A 194 13.08 -3.73 -14.82
CA MET A 194 12.26 -4.61 -13.98
C MET A 194 10.88 -4.02 -13.68
N ASN A 195 10.78 -2.72 -13.39
CA ASN A 195 9.48 -2.07 -13.18
C ASN A 195 8.64 -2.00 -14.47
N ARG A 196 9.27 -1.75 -15.64
CA ARG A 196 8.61 -1.80 -16.95
C ARG A 196 8.11 -3.21 -17.28
N ALA A 197 8.90 -4.25 -16.99
CA ALA A 197 8.54 -5.65 -17.14
C ALA A 197 7.51 -6.15 -16.11
N ARG A 198 7.23 -5.35 -15.07
CA ARG A 198 6.38 -5.69 -13.92
C ARG A 198 6.88 -6.94 -13.16
N SER A 199 8.19 -7.00 -12.93
CA SER A 199 8.81 -7.94 -12.00
C SER A 199 8.16 -7.87 -10.61
N ASN A 200 8.20 -8.99 -9.87
CA ASN A 200 7.67 -9.04 -8.51
C ASN A 200 8.43 -8.06 -7.59
N TYR A 201 7.71 -7.47 -6.61
CA TYR A 201 8.24 -6.49 -5.66
C TYR A 201 9.59 -6.87 -5.04
N SER A 202 9.77 -8.10 -4.60
CA SER A 202 11.00 -8.56 -3.93
C SER A 202 12.27 -8.34 -4.76
N LEU A 203 12.24 -8.63 -6.07
CA LEU A 203 13.38 -8.44 -6.97
C LEU A 203 13.72 -6.95 -7.16
N VAL A 204 12.69 -6.09 -7.28
CA VAL A 204 12.89 -4.65 -7.42
C VAL A 204 13.34 -4.04 -6.08
N ALA A 205 12.85 -4.57 -4.96
CA ALA A 205 13.27 -4.17 -3.62
C ALA A 205 14.74 -4.52 -3.37
N GLU A 206 15.15 -5.75 -3.67
CA GLU A 206 16.55 -6.20 -3.55
C GLU A 206 17.51 -5.34 -4.38
N ALA A 207 17.21 -5.12 -5.67
CA ALA A 207 18.05 -4.27 -6.53
C ALA A 207 18.09 -2.80 -6.08
N ALA A 208 16.97 -2.25 -5.60
CA ALA A 208 16.89 -0.89 -5.08
C ALA A 208 17.60 -0.74 -3.72
N ASP A 209 17.53 -1.74 -2.84
CA ASP A 209 18.24 -1.74 -1.56
C ASP A 209 19.74 -1.93 -1.75
N ASN A 210 20.16 -2.74 -2.73
CA ASN A 210 21.55 -2.82 -3.18
C ASN A 210 22.05 -1.47 -3.71
N LEU A 211 21.25 -0.74 -4.51
CA LEU A 211 21.60 0.62 -4.95
C LEU A 211 21.75 1.58 -3.76
N ILE A 212 20.84 1.54 -2.78
CA ILE A 212 20.89 2.39 -1.57
C ILE A 212 22.11 2.06 -0.70
N ALA A 213 22.44 0.78 -0.53
CA ALA A 213 23.56 0.32 0.28
C ALA A 213 24.93 0.78 -0.25
N LEU A 214 25.03 1.09 -1.55
CA LEU A 214 26.23 1.64 -2.19
C LEU A 214 26.39 3.17 -2.02
N VAL A 215 25.56 3.79 -1.17
CA VAL A 215 25.57 5.22 -0.80
C VAL A 215 25.57 6.15 -2.04
N PRO A 216 24.53 6.07 -2.89
CA PRO A 216 24.55 6.66 -4.22
C PRO A 216 24.27 8.18 -4.22
N GLY A 217 23.96 8.75 -3.05
CA GLY A 217 23.50 10.13 -2.88
C GLY A 217 21.97 10.25 -2.93
N ASP A 218 21.44 11.29 -2.28
CA ASP A 218 20.02 11.40 -1.94
C ASP A 218 19.08 11.31 -3.14
N SER A 219 19.46 11.88 -4.30
CA SER A 219 18.67 11.81 -5.53
C SER A 219 18.45 10.37 -6.02
N LEU A 220 19.48 9.52 -5.92
CA LEU A 220 19.40 8.11 -6.32
C LEU A 220 18.75 7.24 -5.25
N THR A 221 18.96 7.55 -3.97
CA THR A 221 18.21 6.94 -2.85
C THR A 221 16.71 7.21 -2.96
N ASN A 222 16.32 8.44 -3.29
CA ASN A 222 14.92 8.83 -3.49
C ASN A 222 14.33 8.17 -4.75
N PHE A 223 15.07 8.11 -5.85
CA PHE A 223 14.69 7.33 -7.03
C PHE A 223 14.44 5.85 -6.67
N ALA A 224 15.39 5.20 -5.99
CA ALA A 224 15.29 3.80 -5.59
C ALA A 224 14.02 3.54 -4.75
N ASN A 225 13.76 4.37 -3.73
CA ASN A 225 12.55 4.28 -2.92
C ASN A 225 11.25 4.47 -3.73
N GLN A 226 11.22 5.38 -4.70
CA GLN A 226 10.07 5.53 -5.61
C GLN A 226 9.87 4.27 -6.48
N GLN A 227 10.95 3.67 -6.98
CA GLN A 227 10.86 2.43 -7.76
C GLN A 227 10.35 1.24 -6.91
N LYS A 228 10.75 1.14 -5.63
CA LYS A 228 10.17 0.17 -4.68
C LYS A 228 8.66 0.35 -4.52
N GLN A 229 8.18 1.59 -4.34
CA GLN A 229 6.75 1.86 -4.18
C GLN A 229 5.94 1.53 -5.44
N ILE A 230 6.49 1.79 -6.64
CA ILE A 230 5.87 1.40 -7.91
C ILE A 230 5.75 -0.12 -8.01
N ALA A 231 6.82 -0.86 -7.71
CA ALA A 231 6.83 -2.33 -7.73
C ALA A 231 5.88 -2.94 -6.69
N TYR A 232 5.80 -2.34 -5.49
CA TYR A 232 4.88 -2.72 -4.42
C TYR A 232 3.42 -2.59 -4.88
N ASN A 233 3.04 -1.43 -5.42
CA ASN A 233 1.67 -1.19 -5.92
C ASN A 233 1.31 -2.15 -7.06
N ASN A 234 2.20 -2.32 -8.05
CA ASN A 234 2.01 -3.25 -9.17
C ASN A 234 1.83 -4.71 -8.71
N THR A 235 2.61 -5.14 -7.71
CA THR A 235 2.56 -6.50 -7.15
C THR A 235 1.29 -6.70 -6.33
N LEU A 236 0.89 -5.72 -5.52
CA LEU A 236 -0.33 -5.75 -4.73
C LEU A 236 -1.59 -5.85 -5.61
N ASP A 237 -1.66 -5.12 -6.72
CA ASP A 237 -2.81 -5.16 -7.64
C ASP A 237 -2.87 -6.44 -8.49
N LYS A 238 -1.73 -7.09 -8.74
CA LYS A 238 -1.68 -8.46 -9.28
C LYS A 238 -2.19 -9.46 -8.24
N ALA A 239 -1.66 -9.39 -7.01
CA ALA A 239 -2.03 -10.29 -5.92
C ALA A 239 -3.52 -10.17 -5.53
N ARG A 240 -4.10 -8.96 -5.55
CA ARG A 240 -5.55 -8.74 -5.32
C ARG A 240 -6.45 -9.50 -6.31
N LYS A 241 -6.06 -9.58 -7.59
CA LYS A 241 -6.82 -10.30 -8.63
C LYS A 241 -6.74 -11.80 -8.41
N GLU A 242 -5.52 -12.31 -8.21
CA GLU A 242 -5.27 -13.72 -7.95
C GLU A 242 -5.93 -14.19 -6.63
N LYS A 243 -5.95 -13.34 -5.57
CA LYS A 243 -6.74 -13.59 -4.35
C LYS A 243 -8.23 -13.76 -4.65
N SER A 244 -8.80 -12.93 -5.54
CA SER A 244 -10.20 -13.01 -5.94
C SER A 244 -10.50 -14.31 -6.71
N GLU A 245 -9.58 -14.75 -7.56
CA GLU A 245 -9.70 -16.02 -8.30
C GLU A 245 -9.63 -17.24 -7.37
N ILE A 246 -8.77 -17.21 -6.35
CA ILE A 246 -8.69 -18.23 -5.30
C ILE A 246 -10.00 -18.27 -4.48
N LEU A 247 -10.48 -17.11 -4.03
CA LEU A 247 -11.75 -17.00 -3.31
C LEU A 247 -12.95 -17.47 -4.15
N LYS A 248 -12.93 -17.28 -5.47
CA LYS A 248 -13.98 -17.76 -6.38
C LYS A 248 -14.07 -19.29 -6.41
N LEU A 249 -12.94 -20.00 -6.37
CA LEU A 249 -12.93 -21.47 -6.33
C LEU A 249 -13.67 -22.00 -5.08
N ALA A 250 -13.47 -21.37 -3.92
CA ALA A 250 -14.14 -21.75 -2.68
C ALA A 250 -15.61 -21.25 -2.62
N ASN A 251 -15.84 -19.95 -2.79
CA ASN A 251 -17.16 -19.33 -2.63
C ASN A 251 -18.15 -19.74 -3.71
N ASP A 252 -17.73 -19.69 -4.98
CA ASP A 252 -18.64 -19.89 -6.12
C ASP A 252 -18.76 -21.37 -6.51
N GLN A 253 -17.69 -22.17 -6.35
CA GLN A 253 -17.58 -23.52 -6.93
C GLN A 253 -17.39 -24.68 -5.94
N ALA A 254 -17.37 -24.44 -4.62
CA ALA A 254 -17.13 -25.44 -3.58
C ALA A 254 -15.80 -26.23 -3.70
N LYS A 255 -14.82 -25.72 -4.47
CA LYS A 255 -13.53 -26.40 -4.73
C LYS A 255 -12.50 -26.13 -3.64
N PHE A 256 -12.84 -26.43 -2.40
CA PHE A 256 -12.04 -26.01 -1.24
C PHE A 256 -10.59 -26.51 -1.27
N THR A 257 -10.34 -27.75 -1.71
CA THR A 257 -8.97 -28.30 -1.81
C THR A 257 -8.12 -27.58 -2.87
N GLU A 258 -8.70 -27.25 -4.04
CA GLU A 258 -8.00 -26.48 -5.08
C GLU A 258 -7.74 -25.03 -4.61
N ALA A 259 -8.70 -24.46 -3.88
CA ALA A 259 -8.59 -23.11 -3.32
C ALA A 259 -7.54 -23.04 -2.19
N GLU A 260 -7.52 -24.00 -1.27
CA GLU A 260 -6.55 -24.03 -0.16
C GLU A 260 -5.12 -24.23 -0.68
N GLN A 261 -4.90 -25.17 -1.61
CA GLN A 261 -3.58 -25.36 -2.21
C GLN A 261 -3.07 -24.06 -2.84
N LYS A 262 -3.90 -23.41 -3.68
CA LYS A 262 -3.54 -22.13 -4.31
C LYS A 262 -3.37 -21.01 -3.29
N ALA A 263 -4.11 -21.00 -2.19
CA ALA A 263 -3.96 -20.03 -1.11
C ALA A 263 -2.62 -20.17 -0.37
N LEU A 264 -2.14 -21.40 -0.15
CA LEU A 264 -0.82 -21.68 0.43
C LEU A 264 0.32 -21.31 -0.54
N GLU A 265 0.19 -21.67 -1.83
CA GLU A 265 1.11 -21.24 -2.89
C GLU A 265 1.15 -19.71 -3.07
N PHE A 266 0.03 -19.03 -2.82
CA PHE A 266 -0.09 -17.57 -2.82
C PHE A 266 0.56 -16.94 -1.59
N GLN A 267 0.38 -17.51 -0.39
CA GLN A 267 1.04 -17.06 0.84
C GLN A 267 2.56 -17.10 0.73
N MET A 268 3.12 -18.16 0.12
CA MET A 268 4.56 -18.25 -0.13
C MET A 268 5.08 -17.17 -1.09
N ARG A 269 4.30 -16.79 -2.11
CA ARG A 269 4.72 -15.81 -3.14
C ARG A 269 4.50 -14.35 -2.75
N TYR A 270 3.53 -14.07 -1.88
CA TYR A 270 3.16 -12.70 -1.48
C TYR A 270 3.27 -12.48 0.04
N ARG A 271 4.23 -13.16 0.70
CA ARG A 271 4.48 -13.09 2.15
C ARG A 271 4.59 -11.64 2.66
N ASP A 272 5.29 -10.78 1.93
CA ASP A 272 5.49 -9.36 2.27
C ASP A 272 4.18 -8.53 2.25
N PHE A 273 3.10 -9.12 1.74
CA PHE A 273 1.77 -8.51 1.58
C PHE A 273 0.71 -9.20 2.47
N GLU A 274 1.09 -10.00 3.47
CA GLU A 274 0.15 -10.63 4.42
C GLU A 274 -0.78 -9.58 5.06
N ASP A 275 -0.25 -8.44 5.52
CA ASP A 275 -1.05 -7.40 6.16
C ASP A 275 -2.09 -6.71 5.25
N PRO A 276 -1.76 -6.21 4.04
CA PRO A 276 -2.73 -5.62 3.14
C PRO A 276 -3.64 -6.62 2.41
N LEU A 277 -3.27 -7.91 2.33
CA LEU A 277 -4.07 -8.94 1.65
C LEU A 277 -4.89 -9.80 2.60
N LYS A 278 -4.50 -9.95 3.88
CA LYS A 278 -5.05 -10.91 4.86
C LYS A 278 -5.15 -12.31 4.24
N ILE A 279 -3.99 -12.92 4.02
CA ILE A 279 -3.81 -14.20 3.35
C ILE A 279 -4.12 -15.35 4.32
N GLN A 280 -3.60 -15.29 5.55
CA GLN A 280 -3.88 -16.29 6.57
C GLN A 280 -5.39 -16.37 6.86
N ALA A 281 -6.06 -15.22 7.05
CA ALA A 281 -7.50 -15.18 7.23
C ALA A 281 -8.29 -15.78 6.06
N MET A 282 -7.82 -15.58 4.81
CA MET A 282 -8.42 -16.24 3.63
C MET A 282 -8.25 -17.76 3.67
N ILE A 283 -7.07 -18.26 4.06
CA ILE A 283 -6.82 -19.70 4.20
C ILE A 283 -7.77 -20.29 5.25
N ASP A 284 -7.94 -19.60 6.37
CA ASP A 284 -8.80 -20.06 7.46
C ASP A 284 -10.29 -19.95 7.11
N ASP A 285 -10.72 -18.94 6.34
CA ASP A 285 -12.07 -18.87 5.75
C ASP A 285 -12.35 -20.05 4.79
N ILE A 286 -11.38 -20.40 3.93
CA ILE A 286 -11.48 -21.54 3.00
C ILE A 286 -11.61 -22.85 3.78
N ARG A 287 -10.79 -23.04 4.83
CA ARG A 287 -10.86 -24.20 5.73
C ARG A 287 -12.18 -24.28 6.48
N ASN A 288 -12.66 -23.16 7.01
CA ASN A 288 -13.96 -23.08 7.69
C ASN A 288 -15.12 -23.44 6.75
N MET A 289 -15.09 -22.97 5.50
CA MET A 289 -16.08 -23.39 4.50
C MET A 289 -15.96 -24.88 4.13
N SER A 290 -14.74 -25.41 4.04
CA SER A 290 -14.49 -26.84 3.76
C SER A 290 -14.98 -27.75 4.88
N ALA A 291 -14.76 -27.38 6.15
CA ALA A 291 -15.18 -28.14 7.32
C ALA A 291 -16.71 -28.15 7.49
N ASN A 292 -17.40 -27.10 7.01
CA ASN A 292 -18.86 -27.02 6.96
C ASN A 292 -19.46 -27.53 5.63
N ASN A 293 -18.67 -28.18 4.78
CA ASN A 293 -19.15 -28.68 3.49
C ASN A 293 -19.55 -30.16 3.59
N ASP A 294 -20.78 -30.48 3.16
CA ASP A 294 -21.27 -31.85 3.11
C ASP A 294 -20.47 -32.66 2.06
N ALA A 295 -19.72 -33.65 2.53
CA ALA A 295 -18.86 -34.52 1.74
C ALA A 295 -19.64 -35.61 0.97
N GLU A 296 -20.78 -36.06 1.48
CA GLU A 296 -21.66 -37.00 0.76
C GLU A 296 -22.36 -36.28 -0.40
N ALA A 297 -22.81 -35.04 -0.17
CA ALA A 297 -23.28 -34.16 -1.24
C ALA A 297 -22.19 -33.86 -2.27
N ALA A 298 -20.95 -33.57 -1.85
CA ALA A 298 -19.83 -33.34 -2.77
C ALA A 298 -19.54 -34.58 -3.64
N ALA A 299 -19.52 -35.78 -3.04
CA ALA A 299 -19.35 -37.04 -3.77
C ALA A 299 -20.53 -37.34 -4.73
N TYR A 300 -21.76 -36.98 -4.35
CA TYR A 300 -22.94 -37.13 -5.21
C TYR A 300 -22.84 -36.33 -6.51
N TRP A 301 -22.33 -35.09 -6.46
CA TRP A 301 -22.17 -34.24 -7.66
C TRP A 301 -21.05 -34.69 -8.63
N GLN A 302 -20.25 -35.69 -8.27
CA GLN A 302 -19.30 -36.32 -9.21
C GLN A 302 -20.00 -37.21 -10.26
N LYS A 303 -21.28 -37.55 -10.06
CA LYS A 303 -22.04 -38.51 -10.89
C LYS A 303 -23.43 -38.01 -11.30
N ASN A 304 -23.83 -36.82 -10.87
CA ASN A 304 -25.16 -36.23 -11.11
C ASN A 304 -24.97 -34.78 -11.55
N ASP A 305 -25.76 -34.30 -12.52
CA ASP A 305 -25.66 -32.93 -13.01
C ASP A 305 -26.20 -31.91 -11.97
N PRO A 306 -25.37 -30.95 -11.50
CA PRO A 306 -25.83 -29.86 -10.66
C PRO A 306 -26.79 -28.89 -11.38
N ALA A 307 -26.71 -28.77 -12.71
CA ALA A 307 -27.52 -27.81 -13.47
C ALA A 307 -29.00 -28.25 -13.58
N GLU A 308 -29.27 -29.53 -13.92
CA GLU A 308 -30.62 -30.12 -13.85
C GLU A 308 -31.20 -29.99 -12.43
N ALA A 309 -30.39 -30.32 -11.40
CA ALA A 309 -30.81 -30.20 -10.01
C ALA A 309 -31.12 -28.74 -9.60
N LEU A 310 -30.35 -27.76 -10.07
CA LEU A 310 -30.61 -26.33 -9.81
C LEU A 310 -31.87 -25.84 -10.55
N ALA A 311 -32.12 -26.32 -11.78
CA ALA A 311 -33.35 -26.03 -12.51
C ALA A 311 -34.59 -26.59 -11.77
N LYS A 312 -34.49 -27.85 -11.31
CA LYS A 312 -35.51 -28.49 -10.46
C LYS A 312 -35.71 -27.73 -9.14
N ALA A 313 -34.64 -27.25 -8.50
CA ALA A 313 -34.75 -26.47 -7.29
C ALA A 313 -35.54 -25.17 -7.49
N LYS A 314 -35.32 -24.45 -8.60
CA LYS A 314 -36.07 -23.23 -8.98
C LYS A 314 -37.56 -23.52 -9.18
N ASP A 315 -37.89 -24.57 -9.93
CA ASP A 315 -39.28 -25.04 -10.11
C ASP A 315 -39.98 -25.35 -8.78
N LEU A 316 -39.26 -25.95 -7.81
CA LEU A 316 -39.79 -26.20 -6.46
C LEU A 316 -39.99 -24.92 -5.64
N VAL A 317 -39.12 -23.91 -5.79
CA VAL A 317 -39.30 -22.58 -5.15
C VAL A 317 -40.54 -21.87 -5.71
N GLU A 318 -40.69 -21.83 -7.04
CA GLU A 318 -41.86 -21.22 -7.70
C GLU A 318 -43.17 -21.91 -7.29
N LYS A 319 -43.18 -23.24 -7.22
CA LYS A 319 -44.31 -24.05 -6.74
C LYS A 319 -44.50 -24.01 -5.22
N SER A 320 -43.75 -23.19 -4.48
CA SER A 320 -43.81 -23.06 -3.02
C SER A 320 -43.58 -24.37 -2.25
N LYS A 321 -42.89 -25.34 -2.86
CA LYS A 321 -42.47 -26.62 -2.26
C LYS A 321 -41.19 -26.41 -1.42
N PHE A 322 -41.29 -25.51 -0.44
CA PHE A 322 -40.12 -24.94 0.25
C PHE A 322 -39.23 -25.97 0.95
N ALA A 323 -39.77 -27.08 1.46
CA ALA A 323 -38.96 -28.13 2.11
C ALA A 323 -38.10 -28.90 1.09
N GLU A 324 -38.71 -29.40 0.01
CA GLU A 324 -38.03 -30.10 -1.09
C GLU A 324 -36.96 -29.20 -1.73
N ALA A 325 -37.27 -27.90 -1.90
CA ALA A 325 -36.32 -26.92 -2.42
C ALA A 325 -35.17 -26.62 -1.42
N LYS A 326 -35.45 -26.53 -0.11
CA LYS A 326 -34.43 -26.27 0.93
C LYS A 326 -33.40 -27.40 0.99
N GLU A 327 -33.87 -28.65 0.94
CA GLU A 327 -33.02 -29.84 0.91
C GLU A 327 -32.11 -29.84 -0.33
N LEU A 328 -32.70 -29.70 -1.52
CA LEU A 328 -31.96 -29.75 -2.78
C LEU A 328 -30.94 -28.60 -2.93
N LEU A 329 -31.31 -27.38 -2.51
CA LEU A 329 -30.40 -26.23 -2.52
C LEU A 329 -29.31 -26.32 -1.47
N ASN A 330 -29.57 -26.91 -0.30
CA ASN A 330 -28.51 -27.20 0.67
C ASN A 330 -27.51 -28.20 0.09
N LYS A 331 -27.98 -29.28 -0.55
CA LYS A 331 -27.11 -30.26 -1.21
C LYS A 331 -26.27 -29.63 -2.33
N LEU A 332 -26.84 -28.72 -3.10
CA LEU A 332 -26.15 -27.99 -4.18
C LEU A 332 -25.06 -27.01 -3.69
N LYS A 333 -25.00 -26.66 -2.38
CA LYS A 333 -23.91 -25.85 -1.82
C LYS A 333 -22.56 -26.60 -1.83
N SER A 334 -22.58 -27.93 -1.94
CA SER A 334 -21.39 -28.76 -2.15
C SER A 334 -21.04 -29.00 -3.63
N SER A 335 -21.64 -28.23 -4.56
CA SER A 335 -21.46 -28.40 -6.02
C SER A 335 -20.68 -27.25 -6.67
N PRO A 336 -20.24 -27.40 -7.94
CA PRO A 336 -19.69 -26.31 -8.75
C PRO A 336 -20.62 -25.11 -8.98
N LEU A 337 -21.91 -25.20 -8.62
CA LEU A 337 -22.91 -24.12 -8.68
C LEU A 337 -23.28 -23.60 -7.26
N ARG A 338 -22.32 -23.61 -6.33
CA ARG A 338 -22.52 -23.22 -4.92
C ARG A 338 -23.08 -21.81 -4.80
N LYS A 339 -22.59 -20.86 -5.61
CA LYS A 339 -23.10 -19.48 -5.61
C LYS A 339 -24.56 -19.41 -6.01
N GLU A 340 -24.92 -19.98 -7.15
CA GLU A 340 -26.28 -19.98 -7.66
C GLU A 340 -27.24 -20.71 -6.69
N ALA A 341 -26.75 -21.75 -6.01
CA ALA A 341 -27.49 -22.44 -4.96
C ALA A 341 -27.70 -21.57 -3.70
N ILE A 342 -26.72 -20.76 -3.29
CA ILE A 342 -26.84 -19.79 -2.18
C ILE A 342 -27.79 -18.65 -2.56
N GLU A 343 -27.66 -18.09 -3.77
CA GLU A 343 -28.54 -17.03 -4.29
C GLU A 343 -29.99 -17.50 -4.36
N GLU A 344 -30.25 -18.71 -4.84
CA GLU A 344 -31.59 -19.29 -4.89
C GLU A 344 -32.13 -19.68 -3.50
N TYR A 345 -31.25 -20.14 -2.59
CA TYR A 345 -31.62 -20.42 -1.19
C TYR A 345 -32.09 -19.15 -0.47
N ASN A 346 -31.48 -18.00 -0.78
CA ASN A 346 -31.89 -16.70 -0.23
C ASN A 346 -33.26 -16.26 -0.78
N LYS A 347 -33.53 -16.48 -2.08
CA LYS A 347 -34.87 -16.23 -2.67
C LYS A 347 -35.93 -17.15 -2.06
N LEU A 348 -35.62 -18.42 -1.83
CA LEU A 348 -36.49 -19.37 -1.13
C LEU A 348 -36.82 -18.87 0.28
N ALA A 349 -35.80 -18.48 1.06
CA ALA A 349 -35.97 -17.96 2.41
C ALA A 349 -36.88 -16.71 2.42
N ASP A 350 -36.66 -15.76 1.51
CA ASP A 350 -37.52 -14.58 1.36
C ASP A 350 -38.96 -14.96 0.95
N ALA A 351 -39.14 -15.90 0.01
CA ALA A 351 -40.45 -16.36 -0.41
C ALA A 351 -41.22 -17.07 0.74
N TYR A 352 -40.55 -17.95 1.50
CA TYR A 352 -41.11 -18.61 2.67
C TYR A 352 -41.51 -17.61 3.75
N CYS A 353 -40.60 -16.70 4.12
CA CYS A 353 -40.87 -15.69 5.15
C CYS A 353 -41.96 -14.69 4.71
N ASN A 354 -42.03 -14.32 3.42
CA ASN A 354 -43.14 -13.54 2.87
C ASN A 354 -44.47 -14.31 2.97
N ALA A 355 -44.49 -15.62 2.67
CA ALA A 355 -45.69 -16.45 2.81
C ALA A 355 -46.14 -16.54 4.28
N GLN A 356 -45.23 -16.76 5.23
CA GLN A 356 -45.56 -16.75 6.66
C GLN A 356 -46.10 -15.39 7.13
N ARG A 357 -45.47 -14.27 6.70
CA ARG A 357 -45.96 -12.91 7.01
C ARG A 357 -47.34 -12.63 6.39
N LYS A 358 -47.66 -13.21 5.22
CA LYS A 358 -48.99 -13.13 4.61
C LYS A 358 -50.04 -13.90 5.43
N THR A 359 -49.74 -15.14 5.85
CA THR A 359 -50.60 -15.93 6.75
C THR A 359 -50.83 -15.20 8.08
N THR A 360 -49.76 -14.64 8.66
CA THR A 360 -49.80 -13.81 9.87
C THR A 360 -50.81 -12.65 9.74
N SER A 361 -50.72 -11.86 8.68
CA SER A 361 -51.63 -10.73 8.43
C SER A 361 -53.09 -11.18 8.23
N GLN A 362 -53.32 -12.34 7.62
CA GLN A 362 -54.67 -12.92 7.48
C GLN A 362 -55.24 -13.40 8.82
N LEU A 363 -54.43 -14.03 9.67
CA LEU A 363 -54.81 -14.45 11.02
C LEU A 363 -55.09 -13.26 11.93
N PHE A 364 -54.25 -12.22 11.91
CA PHE A 364 -54.49 -10.96 12.61
C PHE A 364 -55.79 -10.29 12.14
N GLY A 365 -56.04 -10.23 10.83
CA GLY A 365 -57.28 -9.70 10.25
C GLY A 365 -58.54 -10.51 10.56
N LYS A 366 -58.41 -11.79 10.97
CA LYS A 366 -59.48 -12.60 11.56
C LYS A 366 -59.63 -12.30 13.07
N ALA A 367 -58.52 -12.23 13.81
CA ALA A 367 -58.51 -11.97 15.25
C ALA A 367 -59.19 -10.64 15.60
N GLN A 368 -58.90 -9.56 14.85
CA GLN A 368 -59.51 -8.24 15.06
C GLN A 368 -61.02 -8.18 14.74
N LYS A 369 -61.60 -9.22 14.13
CA LYS A 369 -63.05 -9.35 13.89
C LYS A 369 -63.74 -10.23 14.95
N GLN A 370 -62.98 -10.84 15.85
CA GLN A 370 -63.48 -11.79 16.83
C GLN A 370 -63.88 -11.07 18.13
N LYS A 371 -65.13 -11.28 18.58
CA LYS A 371 -65.66 -10.70 19.82
C LYS A 371 -65.30 -11.52 21.07
N ASP A 372 -65.02 -12.80 20.87
CA ASP A 372 -64.59 -13.74 21.91
C ASP A 372 -63.10 -13.58 22.18
N ALA A 373 -62.74 -13.17 23.41
CA ALA A 373 -61.36 -12.88 23.79
C ALA A 373 -60.43 -14.11 23.72
N ALA A 374 -60.92 -15.30 24.06
CA ALA A 374 -60.14 -16.53 23.97
C ALA A 374 -59.86 -16.90 22.51
N LYS A 375 -60.87 -16.77 21.64
CA LYS A 375 -60.71 -16.98 20.18
C LYS A 375 -59.85 -15.89 19.52
N LYS A 376 -59.88 -14.64 19.99
CA LYS A 376 -58.93 -13.58 19.59
C LYS A 376 -57.50 -13.99 19.95
N ALA A 377 -57.25 -14.35 21.20
CA ALA A 377 -55.92 -14.75 21.68
C ALA A 377 -55.38 -15.99 20.96
N ALA A 378 -56.23 -16.99 20.68
CA ALA A 378 -55.84 -18.17 19.89
C ALA A 378 -55.33 -17.79 18.48
N LEU A 379 -56.08 -16.94 17.75
CA LEU A 379 -55.68 -16.48 16.42
C LEU A 379 -54.42 -15.59 16.44
N LEU A 380 -54.19 -14.83 17.50
CA LEU A 380 -52.95 -14.05 17.69
C LEU A 380 -51.74 -14.97 17.96
N ASN A 381 -51.91 -16.01 18.79
CA ASN A 381 -50.88 -17.03 19.01
C ASN A 381 -50.55 -17.81 17.72
N GLU A 382 -51.55 -18.16 16.92
CA GLU A 382 -51.35 -18.80 15.61
C GLU A 382 -50.58 -17.89 14.64
N ALA A 383 -50.89 -16.58 14.63
CA ALA A 383 -50.16 -15.59 13.84
C ALA A 383 -48.70 -15.43 14.29
N ILE A 384 -48.44 -15.39 15.60
CA ILE A 384 -47.09 -15.38 16.19
C ILE A 384 -46.31 -16.64 15.77
N ALA A 385 -46.91 -17.83 15.89
CA ALA A 385 -46.29 -19.10 15.51
C ALA A 385 -45.93 -19.19 14.01
N SER A 386 -46.67 -18.49 13.13
CA SER A 386 -46.27 -18.37 11.71
C SER A 386 -44.97 -17.56 11.54
N LEU A 387 -44.78 -16.48 12.32
CA LEU A 387 -43.54 -15.69 12.28
C LEU A 387 -42.36 -16.44 12.88
N ASP A 388 -42.55 -17.11 14.02
CA ASP A 388 -41.48 -17.88 14.66
C ASP A 388 -41.01 -19.06 13.78
N LYS A 389 -41.87 -19.65 12.94
CA LYS A 389 -41.45 -20.61 11.91
C LYS A 389 -40.45 -20.02 10.90
N CYS A 390 -40.64 -18.77 10.46
CA CYS A 390 -39.66 -18.10 9.60
C CYS A 390 -38.32 -17.88 10.33
N LEU A 391 -38.36 -17.45 11.60
CA LEU A 391 -37.15 -17.23 12.41
C LEU A 391 -36.39 -18.52 12.74
N ALA A 392 -37.08 -19.64 12.89
CA ALA A 392 -36.49 -20.96 13.12
C ALA A 392 -35.93 -21.59 11.83
N GLU A 393 -36.66 -21.52 10.72
CA GLU A 393 -36.25 -22.15 9.46
C GLU A 393 -35.16 -21.37 8.71
N TYR A 394 -35.14 -20.04 8.85
CA TYR A 394 -34.20 -19.13 8.17
C TYR A 394 -33.73 -18.03 9.13
N PRO A 395 -32.93 -18.37 10.17
CA PRO A 395 -32.49 -17.42 11.18
C PRO A 395 -31.75 -16.22 10.60
N ASP A 396 -31.09 -16.36 9.44
CA ASP A 396 -30.27 -15.30 8.83
C ASP A 396 -30.91 -14.67 7.59
N ASN A 397 -32.24 -14.81 7.45
CA ASN A 397 -33.00 -14.20 6.35
C ASN A 397 -32.93 -12.66 6.36
N SER A 398 -32.93 -12.04 5.16
CA SER A 398 -32.88 -10.58 4.96
C SER A 398 -33.95 -9.80 5.74
N GLN A 399 -35.10 -10.43 6.02
CA GLN A 399 -36.24 -9.83 6.69
C GLN A 399 -36.28 -10.11 8.21
N LYS A 400 -35.28 -10.78 8.79
CA LYS A 400 -35.22 -11.19 10.22
C LYS A 400 -35.77 -10.13 11.18
N GLN A 401 -35.29 -8.88 11.06
CA GLN A 401 -35.75 -7.77 11.90
C GLN A 401 -37.25 -7.46 11.70
N LYS A 402 -37.72 -7.36 10.45
CA LYS A 402 -39.14 -7.10 10.13
C LYS A 402 -40.08 -8.22 10.62
N VAL A 403 -39.57 -9.44 10.74
CA VAL A 403 -40.30 -10.60 11.29
C VAL A 403 -40.36 -10.50 12.82
N ILE A 404 -39.24 -10.15 13.47
CA ILE A 404 -39.18 -9.87 14.91
C ILE A 404 -40.10 -8.69 15.29
N ASP A 405 -40.08 -7.59 14.54
CA ASP A 405 -40.91 -6.40 14.79
C ASP A 405 -42.40 -6.74 14.68
N ASN A 406 -42.80 -7.46 13.63
CA ASN A 406 -44.17 -7.97 13.45
C ASN A 406 -44.59 -8.85 14.64
N ARG A 407 -43.72 -9.74 15.13
CA ARG A 407 -44.03 -10.66 16.24
C ARG A 407 -44.17 -9.90 17.56
N ASN A 408 -43.25 -8.98 17.83
CA ASN A 408 -43.25 -8.15 19.03
C ASN A 408 -44.47 -7.20 19.06
N PHE A 409 -44.99 -6.79 17.89
CA PHE A 409 -46.28 -6.10 17.78
C PHE A 409 -47.46 -7.01 18.16
N LEU A 410 -47.53 -8.24 17.63
CA LEU A 410 -48.61 -9.18 17.96
C LEU A 410 -48.62 -9.59 19.44
N GLN A 411 -47.45 -9.73 20.06
CA GLN A 411 -47.33 -9.99 21.50
C GLN A 411 -47.93 -8.84 22.33
N LYS A 412 -47.74 -7.58 21.91
CA LYS A 412 -48.38 -6.39 22.54
C LYS A 412 -49.89 -6.31 22.30
N GLU A 413 -50.39 -6.85 21.19
CA GLU A 413 -51.83 -6.97 20.90
C GLU A 413 -52.51 -8.12 21.66
N LEU A 414 -51.72 -9.09 22.14
CA LEU A 414 -52.17 -10.21 22.96
C LEU A 414 -52.24 -9.84 24.45
N SER A 415 -51.40 -8.90 24.90
CA SER A 415 -51.49 -8.26 26.23
C SER A 415 -52.56 -7.15 26.32
N LYS A 416 -53.60 -7.19 25.46
CA LYS A 416 -54.73 -6.24 25.39
C LYS A 416 -56.07 -6.95 25.27
#